data_AF-A3VJP0-F1
#
_entry.id   AF-A3VJP0-F1
#
_cell.length_a   1.000
_cell.length_b   1.000
_cell.length_c   1.000
_cell.angle_alpha   90.00
_cell.angle_beta   90.00
_cell.angle_gamma   90.00
#
_symmetry.space_group_name_H-M   'P 1'
#
loop_
_entity.id
_entity.type
_entity.pdbx_description
1 polymer ?
#
loop_
_entity_poly.entity_id
_entity_poly.type
_entity_poly.pdbx_seq_one_letter_code
_entity_poly.pdbx_strand_id
1 'polypeptide(L)'
;MSAKRKSARLALAFLAFVVGLPALADVEVHVVSVGQGRQTDDFYALPEINLLVDRPGSDVALVLIDGGQAHWRIEGAEGTHITEVVRDGPDDAPARVTLSGIPMQIEEGPDLPLVFGPVGADFRAMLDTVGDRFGIDRIASFTALHKAGRAALRVDRVDRATPGLSRDYLADHLADPRDLPPELRGWIETPGETGGPDVRFDETGVTLSDPSGLRFLPITGDVPAILLPAASVYDPSSHTVFAVSYGGPGYLYAVDALTGAWRVIAELNDYDASALLFDPATGQVILTGAFSRPGDIRAFTQDGAMTSTFVPTIGFPGLTDLFDYGNEHGPPLVPHLLRDGWLLVSASGPSGPAYPDAGAFRLYAVALRSGEVKLLAYEND
;
A
#
# COMPACT_ATOMS: atom_id res chain seq x y z
N MET A 1 -82.36 17.98 4.80
CA MET A 1 -82.59 18.95 3.69
C MET A 1 -81.34 19.80 3.57
N SER A 2 -80.50 19.57 2.54
CA SER A 2 -80.32 20.47 1.38
C SER A 2 -79.89 21.90 1.80
N ALA A 3 -78.78 22.51 1.36
CA ALA A 3 -78.16 22.45 0.05
C ALA A 3 -76.70 23.00 0.03
N LYS A 4 -75.97 22.50 -0.98
CA LYS A 4 -74.73 22.93 -1.63
C LYS A 4 -74.46 24.45 -1.77
N ARG A 5 -73.17 24.83 -1.73
CA ARG A 5 -72.43 25.76 -2.64
C ARG A 5 -70.91 25.51 -2.44
N LYS A 6 -70.21 24.71 -3.26
CA LYS A 6 -69.46 25.03 -4.51
C LYS A 6 -68.82 26.43 -4.58
N SER A 7 -67.49 26.48 -4.46
CA SER A 7 -66.49 27.29 -5.20
C SER A 7 -65.16 27.20 -4.43
N ALA A 8 -63.95 27.18 -4.97
CA ALA A 8 -63.38 26.93 -6.29
C ALA A 8 -61.92 26.48 -5.99
N ARG A 9 -61.41 25.45 -6.67
CA ARG A 9 -60.02 25.00 -6.54
C ARG A 9 -59.11 26.02 -7.24
N LEU A 10 -58.28 26.74 -6.48
CA LEU A 10 -57.15 27.50 -7.01
C LEU A 10 -55.97 26.51 -7.07
N ALA A 11 -55.69 26.00 -8.27
CA ALA A 11 -54.47 25.24 -8.53
C ALA A 11 -53.34 26.26 -8.74
N LEU A 12 -52.46 26.38 -7.74
CA LEU A 12 -51.23 27.14 -7.87
C LEU A 12 -50.21 26.23 -8.59
N ALA A 13 -50.01 26.47 -9.88
CA ALA A 13 -48.93 25.85 -10.63
C ALA A 13 -47.61 26.48 -10.15
N PHE A 14 -46.87 25.76 -9.31
CA PHE A 14 -45.45 26.04 -9.11
C PHE A 14 -44.72 25.61 -10.39
N LEU A 15 -44.41 26.59 -11.24
CA LEU A 15 -43.46 26.42 -12.31
C LEU A 15 -42.09 26.23 -11.64
N ALA A 16 -41.70 24.97 -11.41
CA ALA A 16 -40.33 24.65 -11.04
C ALA A 16 -39.45 24.99 -12.25
N PHE A 17 -38.76 26.13 -12.18
CA PHE A 17 -37.57 26.36 -12.98
C PHE A 17 -36.54 25.33 -12.54
N VAL A 18 -36.53 24.18 -13.23
CA VAL A 18 -35.37 23.31 -13.26
C VAL A 18 -34.31 24.09 -14.02
N VAL A 19 -33.49 24.85 -13.29
CA VAL A 19 -32.17 25.19 -13.79
C VAL A 19 -31.47 23.85 -13.91
N GLY A 20 -31.43 23.32 -15.14
CA GLY A 20 -30.53 22.21 -15.43
C GLY A 20 -29.15 22.68 -15.04
N LEU A 21 -28.60 22.10 -13.96
CA LEU A 21 -27.17 22.01 -13.83
C LEU A 21 -26.67 21.47 -15.18
N PRO A 22 -25.73 22.14 -15.87
CA PRO A 22 -25.13 21.54 -17.03
C PRO A 22 -24.68 20.15 -16.58
N ALA A 23 -25.03 19.12 -17.36
CA ALA A 23 -24.34 17.85 -17.24
C ALA A 23 -22.86 18.21 -17.27
N LEU A 24 -22.16 18.04 -16.15
CA LEU A 24 -20.71 18.19 -16.11
C LEU A 24 -20.22 17.28 -17.23
N ALA A 25 -19.65 17.85 -18.29
CA ALA A 25 -18.88 17.04 -19.20
C ALA A 25 -17.83 16.34 -18.34
N ASP A 26 -17.66 15.03 -18.50
CA ASP A 26 -16.65 14.27 -17.76
C ASP A 26 -15.29 14.88 -18.12
N VAL A 27 -14.73 15.69 -17.23
CA VAL A 27 -13.43 16.33 -17.42
C VAL A 27 -12.35 15.25 -17.37
N GLU A 28 -11.49 15.20 -18.39
CA GLU A 28 -10.34 14.32 -18.40
C GLU A 28 -9.23 14.91 -17.52
N VAL A 29 -9.05 14.35 -16.32
CA VAL A 29 -7.99 14.80 -15.40
C VAL A 29 -6.69 14.06 -15.69
N HIS A 30 -5.66 14.80 -16.09
CA HIS A 30 -4.33 14.26 -16.36
C HIS A 30 -3.32 14.81 -15.35
N VAL A 31 -2.56 13.90 -14.73
CA VAL A 31 -1.54 14.26 -13.73
C VAL A 31 -0.15 14.14 -14.37
N VAL A 32 0.66 15.18 -14.22
CA VAL A 32 2.05 15.24 -14.70
C VAL A 32 2.98 15.61 -13.55
N SER A 33 3.85 14.71 -13.15
CA SER A 33 4.78 14.89 -12.02
C SER A 33 6.24 14.96 -12.49
N VAL A 34 6.94 16.04 -12.18
CA VAL A 34 8.32 16.26 -12.65
C VAL A 34 9.22 16.75 -11.51
N GLY A 35 10.22 15.95 -11.14
CA GLY A 35 11.09 16.30 -10.02
C GLY A 35 11.91 17.57 -10.26
N GLN A 36 12.54 17.69 -11.42
CA GLN A 36 13.33 18.86 -11.77
C GLN A 36 13.10 19.31 -13.21
N GLY A 37 12.91 20.61 -13.41
CA GLY A 37 12.91 21.20 -14.74
C GLY A 37 14.27 21.10 -15.43
N ARG A 38 14.28 21.31 -16.74
CA ARG A 38 15.49 21.32 -17.55
C ARG A 38 16.16 22.69 -17.43
N GLN A 39 17.39 22.72 -16.94
CA GLN A 39 18.19 23.95 -16.97
C GLN A 39 18.28 24.49 -18.41
N THR A 40 18.00 25.79 -18.58
CA THR A 40 18.14 26.47 -19.85
C THR A 40 19.57 26.99 -20.04
N ASP A 41 19.88 27.49 -21.24
CA ASP A 41 21.18 28.11 -21.51
C ASP A 41 21.33 29.45 -20.75
N ASP A 42 20.22 30.06 -20.34
CA ASP A 42 20.20 31.17 -19.38
C ASP A 42 20.18 30.60 -17.96
N PHE A 43 21.25 30.86 -17.22
CA PHE A 43 21.41 30.38 -15.84
C PHE A 43 20.46 31.07 -14.85
N TYR A 44 19.93 32.25 -15.20
CA TYR A 44 18.99 33.00 -14.36
C TYR A 44 17.53 32.70 -14.69
N ALA A 45 17.26 31.99 -15.80
CA ALA A 45 15.93 31.54 -16.13
C ALA A 45 15.54 30.32 -15.28
N LEU A 46 14.25 30.23 -14.94
CA LEU A 46 13.69 29.07 -14.28
C LEU A 46 13.91 27.81 -15.15
N PRO A 47 14.22 26.65 -14.55
CA PRO A 47 14.28 25.39 -15.26
C PRO A 47 12.97 25.08 -16.01
N GLU A 48 13.05 24.69 -17.27
CA GLU A 48 11.87 24.53 -18.13
C GLU A 48 11.30 23.11 -18.10
N ILE A 49 9.98 23.01 -18.08
CA ILE A 49 9.23 21.77 -18.31
C ILE A 49 8.28 22.02 -19.49
N ASN A 50 8.54 21.35 -20.62
CA ASN A 50 7.71 21.50 -21.81
C ASN A 50 6.64 20.40 -21.82
N LEU A 51 5.38 20.77 -21.94
CA LEU A 51 4.23 19.86 -21.97
C LEU A 51 3.39 20.14 -23.22
N LEU A 52 3.11 19.09 -24.01
CA LEU A 52 2.18 19.14 -25.12
C LEU A 52 0.94 18.31 -24.78
N VAL A 53 -0.23 18.93 -24.85
CA VAL A 53 -1.52 18.29 -24.61
C VAL A 53 -2.24 18.13 -25.95
N ASP A 54 -2.52 16.89 -26.33
CA ASP A 54 -3.14 16.52 -27.60
C ASP A 54 -4.38 15.64 -27.33
N ARG A 55 -5.46 16.30 -26.90
CA ARG A 55 -6.73 15.68 -26.53
C ARG A 55 -7.88 16.37 -27.28
N PRO A 56 -7.98 16.19 -28.61
CA PRO A 56 -8.97 16.89 -29.41
C PRO A 56 -10.40 16.47 -29.05
N GLY A 57 -11.25 17.46 -28.80
CA GLY A 57 -12.67 17.27 -28.45
C GLY A 57 -12.93 16.88 -27.00
N SER A 58 -11.91 16.85 -26.14
CA SER A 58 -12.04 16.59 -24.71
C SER A 58 -11.80 17.86 -23.90
N ASP A 59 -12.58 18.03 -22.83
CA ASP A 59 -12.31 19.01 -21.78
C ASP A 59 -11.27 18.42 -20.81
N VAL A 60 -10.14 19.10 -20.66
CA VAL A 60 -8.95 18.61 -19.94
C VAL A 60 -8.65 19.47 -18.72
N ALA A 61 -8.49 18.81 -17.57
CA ALA A 61 -7.83 19.39 -16.41
C ALA A 61 -6.42 18.83 -16.26
N LEU A 62 -5.45 19.72 -16.03
CA LEU A 62 -4.06 19.35 -15.78
C LEU A 62 -3.72 19.56 -14.31
N VAL A 63 -3.16 18.52 -13.69
CA VAL A 63 -2.51 18.62 -12.38
C VAL A 63 -1.02 18.49 -12.58
N LEU A 64 -0.29 19.57 -12.32
CA LEU A 64 1.16 19.68 -12.50
C LEU A 64 1.81 19.59 -11.12
N ILE A 65 2.63 18.57 -10.91
CA ILE A 65 3.37 18.40 -9.66
C ILE A 65 4.85 18.60 -9.97
N ASP A 66 5.53 19.47 -9.23
CA ASP A 66 6.97 19.66 -9.39
C ASP A 66 7.72 19.80 -8.06
N GLY A 67 9.00 19.45 -8.09
CA GLY A 67 9.86 19.43 -6.89
C GLY A 67 10.58 20.74 -6.60
N GLY A 68 10.15 21.88 -7.16
CA GLY A 68 10.77 23.18 -6.88
C GLY A 68 10.68 24.21 -8.01
N GLN A 69 11.73 25.00 -8.21
CA GLN A 69 11.73 26.07 -9.22
C GLN A 69 11.52 25.53 -10.64
N ALA A 70 10.42 25.93 -11.29
CA ALA A 70 10.10 25.47 -12.63
C ALA A 70 9.30 26.49 -13.45
N HIS A 71 9.52 26.49 -14.77
CA HIS A 71 8.64 27.12 -15.75
C HIS A 71 7.97 26.03 -16.59
N TRP A 72 6.68 25.80 -16.32
CA TRP A 72 5.81 24.95 -17.14
C TRP A 72 5.38 25.68 -18.40
N ARG A 73 5.79 25.16 -19.55
CA ARG A 73 5.44 25.63 -20.89
C ARG A 73 4.48 24.63 -21.51
N ILE A 74 3.20 24.94 -21.44
CA ILE A 74 2.11 24.08 -21.89
C ILE A 74 1.66 24.56 -23.27
N GLU A 75 1.57 23.64 -24.22
CA GLU A 75 0.99 23.87 -25.54
C GLU A 75 -0.18 22.90 -25.74
N GLY A 76 -1.32 23.42 -26.21
CA GLY A 76 -2.46 22.60 -26.63
C GLY A 76 -2.43 22.35 -28.14
N ALA A 77 -2.67 21.12 -28.57
CA ALA A 77 -2.91 20.81 -29.98
C ALA A 77 -4.28 21.36 -30.42
N GLU A 78 -4.47 21.47 -31.73
CA GLU A 78 -5.72 21.97 -32.31
C GLU A 78 -6.92 21.15 -31.81
N GLY A 79 -7.97 21.85 -31.37
CA GLY A 79 -9.18 21.22 -30.85
C GLY A 79 -9.05 20.64 -29.43
N THR A 80 -7.94 20.85 -28.73
CA THR A 80 -7.79 20.52 -27.29
C THR A 80 -8.32 21.66 -26.42
N HIS A 81 -9.18 21.35 -25.46
CA HIS A 81 -9.79 22.33 -24.56
C HIS A 81 -9.26 22.13 -23.13
N ILE A 82 -8.26 22.92 -22.72
CA ILE A 82 -7.75 22.88 -21.35
C ILE A 82 -8.61 23.81 -20.50
N THR A 83 -9.43 23.23 -19.63
CA THR A 83 -10.40 23.94 -18.80
C THR A 83 -9.81 24.38 -17.46
N GLU A 84 -8.85 23.62 -16.93
CA GLU A 84 -8.21 23.91 -15.64
C GLU A 84 -6.74 23.50 -15.65
N VAL A 85 -5.90 24.29 -14.97
CA VAL A 85 -4.51 23.96 -14.69
C VAL A 85 -4.24 24.23 -13.22
N VAL A 86 -3.95 23.17 -12.48
CA VAL A 86 -3.51 23.20 -11.09
C VAL A 86 -2.01 22.93 -11.07
N ARG A 87 -1.26 23.72 -10.31
CA ARG A 87 0.15 23.44 -10.01
C ARG A 87 0.29 23.26 -8.51
N ASP A 88 1.04 22.24 -8.14
CA ASP A 88 1.30 21.91 -6.75
C ASP A 88 2.67 21.20 -6.60
N GLY A 89 3.05 20.89 -5.37
CA GLY A 89 4.26 20.13 -5.06
C GLY A 89 4.84 20.49 -3.69
N PRO A 90 5.81 19.70 -3.20
CA PRO A 90 6.34 19.80 -1.83
C PRO A 90 7.20 21.05 -1.55
N ASP A 91 7.40 21.91 -2.55
CA ASP A 91 8.31 23.07 -2.47
C ASP A 91 7.57 24.35 -2.91
N ASP A 92 7.62 25.37 -2.04
CA ASP A 92 7.05 26.71 -2.25
C ASP A 92 7.89 27.58 -3.18
N ALA A 93 8.96 27.02 -3.73
CA ALA A 93 9.84 27.67 -4.68
C ALA A 93 9.09 28.30 -5.87
N PRO A 94 9.59 29.43 -6.40
CA PRO A 94 8.92 30.16 -7.46
C PRO A 94 8.74 29.30 -8.71
N ALA A 95 7.48 29.11 -9.08
CA ALA A 95 7.09 28.46 -10.32
C ALA A 95 6.30 29.42 -11.22
N ARG A 96 6.39 29.17 -12.52
CA ARG A 96 5.63 29.90 -13.53
C ARG A 96 4.94 28.90 -14.44
N VAL A 97 3.68 29.17 -14.78
CA VAL A 97 2.94 28.40 -15.78
C VAL A 97 2.54 29.30 -16.93
N THR A 98 2.78 28.84 -18.15
CA THR A 98 2.31 29.50 -19.37
C THR A 98 1.56 28.50 -20.24
N LEU A 99 0.38 28.88 -20.71
CA LEU A 99 -0.41 28.14 -21.68
C LEU A 99 -0.38 28.87 -23.02
N SER A 100 0.24 28.25 -24.03
CA SER A 100 0.49 28.84 -25.35
C SER A 100 1.09 30.24 -25.29
N GLY A 101 2.10 30.38 -24.42
CA GLY A 101 2.82 31.64 -24.17
C GLY A 101 2.11 32.63 -23.24
N ILE A 102 0.84 32.39 -22.88
CA ILE A 102 0.07 33.27 -22.01
C ILE A 102 0.32 32.87 -20.55
N PRO A 103 0.79 33.79 -19.68
CA PRO A 103 0.92 33.51 -18.25
C PRO A 103 -0.43 33.15 -17.62
N MET A 104 -0.46 32.03 -16.90
CA MET A 104 -1.62 31.58 -16.15
C MET A 104 -1.53 32.08 -14.70
N GLN A 105 -2.67 32.46 -14.14
CA GLN A 105 -2.83 32.58 -12.69
C GLN A 105 -3.16 31.18 -12.17
N ILE A 106 -2.30 30.63 -11.33
CA ILE A 106 -2.48 29.28 -10.80
C ILE A 106 -2.88 29.39 -9.34
N GLU A 107 -3.91 28.65 -8.97
CA GLU A 107 -4.25 28.41 -7.58
C GLU A 107 -3.24 27.41 -7.01
N GLU A 108 -2.57 27.78 -5.92
CA GLU A 108 -1.71 26.85 -5.18
C GLU A 108 -2.56 25.71 -4.62
N GLY A 109 -2.09 24.48 -4.81
CA GLY A 109 -2.78 23.27 -4.38
C GLY A 109 -2.53 22.92 -2.90
N PRO A 110 -3.11 21.80 -2.44
CA PRO A 110 -3.04 21.34 -1.05
C PRO A 110 -1.71 20.68 -0.62
N ASP A 111 -0.58 20.96 -1.28
CA ASP A 111 0.74 20.36 -1.01
C ASP A 111 0.80 18.88 -1.43
N LEU A 112 0.48 18.61 -2.71
CA LEU A 112 0.53 17.25 -3.28
C LEU A 112 1.94 16.64 -3.25
N PRO A 113 2.07 15.35 -2.90
CA PRO A 113 3.38 14.69 -2.86
C PRO A 113 3.97 14.48 -4.26
N LEU A 114 5.29 14.59 -4.35
CA LEU A 114 6.04 14.38 -5.58
C LEU A 114 6.22 12.88 -5.87
N VAL A 115 5.43 12.37 -6.81
CA VAL A 115 5.36 10.94 -7.12
C VAL A 115 5.94 10.59 -8.49
N PHE A 116 6.57 9.41 -8.62
CA PHE A 116 7.23 8.99 -9.87
C PHE A 116 6.67 7.71 -10.50
N GLY A 117 5.70 7.08 -9.86
CA GLY A 117 5.03 5.88 -10.37
C GLY A 117 3.63 5.74 -9.80
N PRO A 118 2.74 4.96 -10.44
CA PRO A 118 1.37 4.75 -10.00
C PRO A 118 1.26 3.75 -8.83
N VAL A 119 2.17 3.83 -7.87
CA VAL A 119 2.34 2.93 -6.72
C VAL A 119 2.84 3.72 -5.50
N GLY A 120 2.66 3.19 -4.30
CA GLY A 120 3.13 3.85 -3.08
C GLY A 120 2.03 4.61 -2.35
N ALA A 121 2.18 4.78 -1.03
CA ALA A 121 1.28 5.57 -0.20
C ALA A 121 1.12 7.00 -0.71
N ASP A 122 2.22 7.66 -1.09
CA ASP A 122 2.19 9.03 -1.63
C ASP A 122 1.37 9.14 -2.92
N PHE A 123 1.45 8.14 -3.80
CA PHE A 123 0.62 8.13 -5.01
C PHE A 123 -0.86 7.94 -4.66
N ARG A 124 -1.19 7.13 -3.66
CA ARG A 124 -2.58 6.99 -3.18
C ARG A 124 -3.10 8.31 -2.62
N ALA A 125 -2.34 8.95 -1.73
CA ALA A 125 -2.69 10.25 -1.15
C ALA A 125 -2.88 11.34 -2.22
N MET A 126 -2.00 11.38 -3.23
CA MET A 126 -2.16 12.26 -4.38
C MET A 126 -3.46 11.95 -5.14
N LEU A 127 -3.74 10.68 -5.41
CA LEU A 127 -4.92 10.26 -6.16
C LEU A 127 -6.21 10.59 -5.42
N ASP A 128 -6.26 10.40 -4.10
CA ASP A 128 -7.41 10.76 -3.27
C ASP A 128 -7.66 12.26 -3.28
N THR A 129 -6.60 13.06 -3.11
CA THR A 129 -6.70 14.52 -3.13
C THR A 129 -7.18 15.06 -4.48
N VAL A 130 -6.63 14.53 -5.58
CA VAL A 130 -7.07 14.87 -6.94
C VAL A 130 -8.51 14.38 -7.18
N GLY A 131 -8.84 13.17 -6.72
CA GLY A 131 -10.17 12.59 -6.81
C GLY A 131 -11.23 13.44 -6.12
N ASP A 132 -10.95 13.89 -4.90
CA ASP A 132 -11.85 14.74 -4.12
C ASP A 132 -12.02 16.13 -4.75
N ARG A 133 -10.94 16.73 -5.28
CA ARG A 133 -11.01 18.05 -5.95
C ARG A 133 -11.90 18.01 -7.19
N PHE A 134 -11.72 17.00 -8.04
CA PHE A 134 -12.40 16.93 -9.34
C PHE A 134 -13.67 16.08 -9.31
N GLY A 135 -13.98 15.41 -8.20
CA GLY A 135 -15.13 14.52 -8.08
C GLY A 135 -15.01 13.28 -8.98
N ILE A 136 -13.81 12.71 -9.09
CA ILE A 136 -13.51 11.57 -9.96
C ILE A 136 -13.01 10.36 -9.16
N ASP A 137 -13.36 9.17 -9.64
CA ASP A 137 -12.84 7.91 -9.09
C ASP A 137 -11.53 7.47 -9.74
N ARG A 138 -11.19 8.07 -10.89
CA ARG A 138 -10.03 7.68 -11.72
C ARG A 138 -9.47 8.86 -12.50
N ILE A 139 -8.15 9.04 -12.46
CA ILE A 139 -7.45 9.96 -13.36
C ILE A 139 -7.27 9.35 -14.76
N ALA A 140 -7.36 10.20 -15.79
CA ALA A 140 -7.29 9.80 -17.18
C ALA A 140 -5.89 9.33 -17.59
N SER A 141 -4.82 9.96 -17.07
CA SER A 141 -3.45 9.43 -17.21
C SER A 141 -2.54 9.98 -16.13
N PHE A 142 -1.42 9.28 -15.92
CA PHE A 142 -0.30 9.74 -15.11
C PHE A 142 1.00 9.68 -15.92
N THR A 143 1.75 10.79 -15.92
CA THR A 143 3.07 10.87 -16.56
C THR A 143 4.05 11.42 -15.54
N ALA A 144 5.20 10.76 -15.34
CA ALA A 144 6.22 11.26 -14.43
C ALA A 144 7.64 11.17 -14.96
N LEU A 145 8.50 12.10 -14.52
CA LEU A 145 9.93 12.11 -14.79
C LEU A 145 10.71 12.69 -13.61
N HIS A 146 11.84 12.09 -13.24
CA HIS A 146 12.75 12.71 -12.26
C HIS A 146 13.34 14.04 -12.77
N LYS A 147 13.61 14.14 -14.07
CA LYS A 147 14.17 15.36 -14.69
C LYS A 147 13.63 15.56 -16.10
N ALA A 148 13.15 16.77 -16.39
CA ALA A 148 12.66 17.12 -17.72
C ALA A 148 13.79 17.13 -18.76
N GLY A 149 13.48 16.58 -19.94
CA GLY A 149 14.36 16.57 -21.10
C GLY A 149 14.13 17.77 -22.03
N ARG A 150 14.81 17.75 -23.18
CA ARG A 150 14.57 18.73 -24.26
C ARG A 150 13.24 18.49 -24.98
N ALA A 151 12.84 17.23 -25.11
CA ALA A 151 11.56 16.87 -25.71
C ALA A 151 10.41 17.20 -24.75
N ALA A 152 9.27 17.62 -25.31
CA ALA A 152 8.07 17.85 -24.52
C ALA A 152 7.52 16.53 -23.98
N LEU A 153 7.07 16.54 -22.72
CA LEU A 153 6.17 15.51 -22.22
C LEU A 153 4.86 15.58 -23.00
N ARG A 154 4.19 14.44 -23.16
CA ARG A 154 2.94 14.35 -23.91
C ARG A 154 1.80 13.84 -23.05
N VAL A 155 0.66 14.51 -23.17
CA VAL A 155 -0.65 14.04 -22.72
C VAL A 155 -1.51 13.88 -23.96
N ASP A 156 -1.50 12.68 -24.53
CA ASP A 156 -2.14 12.37 -25.81
C ASP A 156 -3.16 11.22 -25.74
N ARG A 157 -3.27 10.56 -24.57
CA ARG A 157 -4.12 9.39 -24.39
C ARG A 157 -4.67 9.26 -22.98
N VAL A 158 -5.80 8.56 -22.88
CA VAL A 158 -6.32 8.01 -21.63
C VAL A 158 -5.68 6.64 -21.39
N ASP A 159 -5.11 6.45 -20.21
CA ASP A 159 -4.62 5.16 -19.73
C ASP A 159 -5.76 4.41 -19.02
N ARG A 160 -6.20 3.31 -19.63
CA ARG A 160 -7.19 2.38 -19.05
C ARG A 160 -6.55 1.07 -18.59
N ALA A 161 -5.26 0.87 -18.86
CA ALA A 161 -4.57 -0.38 -18.61
C ALA A 161 -3.95 -0.41 -17.21
N THR A 162 -3.56 0.75 -16.66
CA THR A 162 -2.97 0.86 -15.33
C THR A 162 -4.07 0.86 -14.26
N PRO A 163 -4.22 -0.21 -13.44
CA PRO A 163 -5.30 -0.30 -12.45
C PRO A 163 -5.17 0.79 -11.39
N GLY A 164 -3.94 1.03 -10.92
CA GLY A 164 -3.63 2.00 -9.86
C GLY A 164 -4.01 3.45 -10.15
N LEU A 165 -4.47 3.82 -11.35
CA LEU A 165 -5.03 5.16 -11.59
C LEU A 165 -6.47 5.33 -11.05
N SER A 166 -7.10 4.23 -10.59
CA SER A 166 -8.39 4.24 -9.89
C SER A 166 -8.17 4.27 -8.38
N ARG A 167 -9.04 4.98 -7.64
CA ARG A 167 -9.02 5.05 -6.16
C ARG A 167 -9.27 3.68 -5.55
N ASP A 168 -10.28 2.95 -6.05
CA ASP A 168 -10.67 1.64 -5.54
C ASP A 168 -10.24 0.49 -6.46
N TYR A 169 -9.00 0.52 -6.95
CA TYR A 169 -8.51 -0.53 -7.87
C TYR A 169 -8.38 -1.91 -7.21
N LEU A 170 -8.30 -1.98 -5.88
CA LEU A 170 -8.15 -3.23 -5.14
C LEU A 170 -9.44 -4.08 -5.11
N ALA A 171 -10.61 -3.46 -5.31
CA ALA A 171 -11.86 -4.19 -5.43
C ALA A 171 -11.82 -5.22 -6.57
N ASP A 172 -11.15 -4.89 -7.68
CA ASP A 172 -10.96 -5.78 -8.83
C ASP A 172 -9.93 -6.91 -8.56
N HIS A 173 -9.16 -6.79 -7.48
CA HIS A 173 -8.15 -7.77 -7.06
C HIS A 173 -8.62 -8.70 -5.93
N LEU A 174 -9.80 -8.46 -5.35
CA LEU A 174 -10.37 -9.33 -4.33
C LEU A 174 -10.65 -10.72 -4.90
N ALA A 175 -10.01 -11.72 -4.31
CA ALA A 175 -10.25 -13.12 -4.62
C ALA A 175 -11.45 -13.64 -3.84
N ASP A 176 -12.14 -14.63 -4.43
CA ASP A 176 -13.19 -15.36 -3.76
C ASP A 176 -12.60 -16.31 -2.71
N PRO A 177 -12.89 -16.16 -1.41
CA PRO A 177 -12.37 -17.04 -0.38
C PRO A 177 -12.78 -18.50 -0.58
N ARG A 178 -13.87 -18.79 -1.32
CA ARG A 178 -14.36 -20.15 -1.59
C ARG A 178 -13.35 -21.05 -2.31
N ASP A 179 -12.34 -20.47 -2.95
CA ASP A 179 -11.23 -21.20 -3.57
C ASP A 179 -10.19 -21.69 -2.55
N LEU A 180 -10.28 -21.26 -1.29
CA LEU A 180 -9.33 -21.59 -0.23
C LEU A 180 -9.79 -22.78 0.64
N PRO A 181 -8.83 -23.47 1.30
CA PRO A 181 -9.13 -24.50 2.28
C PRO A 181 -10.15 -24.02 3.34
N PRO A 182 -11.09 -24.88 3.80
CA PRO A 182 -12.15 -24.50 4.74
C PRO A 182 -11.65 -23.84 6.03
N GLU A 183 -10.49 -24.27 6.53
CA GLU A 183 -9.90 -23.73 7.76
C GLU A 183 -9.40 -22.30 7.59
N LEU A 184 -8.86 -21.94 6.42
CA LEU A 184 -8.50 -20.55 6.12
C LEU A 184 -9.76 -19.68 6.02
N ARG A 185 -10.83 -20.20 5.40
CA ARG A 185 -12.11 -19.49 5.30
C ARG A 185 -12.71 -19.20 6.67
N GLY A 186 -12.73 -20.21 7.54
CA GLY A 186 -13.21 -20.05 8.91
C GLY A 186 -12.41 -19.02 9.70
N TRP A 187 -11.09 -18.96 9.49
CA TRP A 187 -10.25 -17.94 10.12
C TRP A 187 -10.59 -16.53 9.62
N ILE A 188 -10.85 -16.34 8.33
CA ILE A 188 -11.21 -15.01 7.78
C ILE A 188 -12.53 -14.50 8.38
N GLU A 189 -13.53 -15.39 8.50
CA GLU A 189 -14.85 -15.04 9.05
C GLU A 189 -14.82 -14.79 10.56
N THR A 190 -13.94 -15.50 11.27
CA THR A 190 -13.77 -15.35 12.72
C THR A 190 -12.29 -15.49 13.01
N PRO A 191 -11.53 -14.38 12.93
CA PRO A 191 -10.12 -14.39 13.27
C PRO A 191 -9.99 -14.95 14.67
N GLY A 192 -9.29 -16.09 14.78
CA GLY A 192 -9.11 -16.72 16.07
C GLY A 192 -8.26 -15.82 16.94
N GLU A 193 -8.74 -15.44 18.12
CA GLU A 193 -7.83 -15.07 19.20
C GLU A 193 -6.93 -16.30 19.42
N THR A 194 -5.64 -16.16 19.12
CA THR A 194 -4.64 -17.15 19.52
C THR A 194 -4.45 -17.00 21.03
N GLY A 195 -5.48 -17.39 21.79
CA GLY A 195 -5.46 -17.48 23.25
C GLY A 195 -4.38 -18.45 23.66
N GLY A 196 -3.20 -17.92 23.95
CA GLY A 196 -2.01 -18.65 24.32
C GLY A 196 -1.10 -17.76 25.18
N PRO A 197 -0.09 -18.35 25.82
CA PRO A 197 0.93 -17.60 26.53
C PRO A 197 1.54 -16.50 25.65
N ASP A 198 1.68 -15.29 26.19
CA ASP A 198 2.46 -14.23 25.57
C ASP A 198 3.94 -14.60 25.66
N VAL A 199 4.65 -14.46 24.54
CA VAL A 199 6.05 -14.85 24.40
C VAL A 199 6.86 -13.63 24.00
N ARG A 200 7.79 -13.23 24.86
CA ARG A 200 8.78 -12.21 24.54
C ARG A 200 10.15 -12.83 24.37
N PHE A 201 10.83 -12.46 23.30
CA PHE A 201 12.18 -12.89 22.98
C PHE A 201 13.10 -11.68 22.94
N ASP A 202 14.20 -11.74 23.68
CA ASP A 202 15.20 -10.68 23.73
C ASP A 202 16.64 -11.23 23.74
N GLU A 203 17.63 -10.34 23.83
CA GLU A 203 19.06 -10.69 23.85
C GLU A 203 19.49 -11.55 25.06
N THR A 204 18.63 -11.71 26.06
CA THR A 204 18.91 -12.44 27.30
C THR A 204 18.17 -13.78 27.40
N GLY A 205 17.11 -13.97 26.61
CA GLY A 205 16.37 -15.23 26.54
C GLY A 205 14.91 -15.05 26.15
N VAL A 206 14.07 -15.95 26.69
CA VAL A 206 12.63 -15.97 26.44
C VAL A 206 11.86 -15.73 27.74
N THR A 207 10.87 -14.86 27.71
CA THR A 207 9.88 -14.69 28.79
C THR A 207 8.53 -15.20 28.31
N LEU A 208 7.96 -16.16 29.05
CA LEU A 208 6.61 -16.66 28.86
C LEU A 208 5.68 -16.06 29.93
N SER A 209 4.56 -15.52 29.50
CA SER A 209 3.51 -14.97 30.37
C SER A 209 2.21 -15.71 30.13
N ASP A 210 1.69 -16.39 31.13
CA ASP A 210 0.41 -17.08 31.08
C ASP A 210 -0.38 -16.87 32.40
N PRO A 211 -1.62 -17.37 32.54
CA PRO A 211 -2.39 -17.20 33.78
C PRO A 211 -1.73 -17.80 35.04
N SER A 212 -0.75 -18.69 34.89
CA SER A 212 0.01 -19.26 36.00
C SER A 212 1.19 -18.38 36.45
N GLY A 213 1.57 -17.39 35.64
CA GLY A 213 2.56 -16.36 35.98
C GLY A 213 3.60 -16.13 34.88
N LEU A 214 4.68 -15.46 35.28
CA LEU A 214 5.83 -15.18 34.44
C LEU A 214 6.91 -16.24 34.63
N ARG A 215 7.42 -16.80 33.53
CA ARG A 215 8.56 -17.72 33.51
C ARG A 215 9.63 -17.20 32.56
N PHE A 216 10.83 -17.00 33.08
CA PHE A 216 12.00 -16.61 32.30
C PHE A 216 12.89 -17.82 32.00
N LEU A 217 13.27 -17.98 30.73
CA LEU A 217 14.12 -19.02 30.19
C LEU A 217 15.41 -18.34 29.70
N PRO A 218 16.46 -18.23 30.54
CA PRO A 218 17.70 -17.60 30.13
C PRO A 218 18.38 -18.42 29.03
N ILE A 219 19.19 -17.77 28.20
CA ILE A 219 20.06 -18.47 27.26
C ILE A 219 20.98 -19.42 28.04
N THR A 220 21.00 -20.70 27.66
CA THR A 220 21.85 -21.72 28.28
C THR A 220 22.86 -22.26 27.28
N GLY A 221 24.13 -22.41 27.68
CA GLY A 221 25.13 -23.20 26.93
C GLY A 221 25.47 -22.68 25.53
N ASP A 222 25.91 -23.60 24.68
CA ASP A 222 26.65 -23.41 23.40
C ASP A 222 25.85 -22.77 22.24
N VAL A 223 24.74 -22.07 22.51
CA VAL A 223 24.02 -21.34 21.44
C VAL A 223 24.68 -19.98 21.18
N PRO A 224 24.75 -19.52 19.91
CA PRO A 224 25.30 -18.21 19.58
C PRO A 224 24.57 -17.08 20.32
N ALA A 225 25.30 -16.01 20.62
CA ALA A 225 24.72 -14.80 21.19
C ALA A 225 23.59 -14.30 20.29
N ILE A 226 22.49 -13.88 20.91
CA ILE A 226 21.34 -13.32 20.20
C ILE A 226 21.66 -11.86 19.85
N LEU A 227 21.68 -11.57 18.56
CA LEU A 227 21.75 -10.23 18.01
C LEU A 227 20.38 -9.92 17.38
N LEU A 228 19.82 -8.74 17.62
CA LEU A 228 18.56 -8.27 17.01
C LEU A 228 17.43 -9.33 17.02
N PRO A 229 16.88 -9.66 18.21
CA PRO A 229 15.73 -10.56 18.34
C PRO A 229 14.53 -9.99 17.59
N ALA A 230 13.80 -10.85 16.84
CA ALA A 230 12.76 -10.39 15.93
C ALA A 230 11.37 -10.89 16.28
N ALA A 231 11.20 -12.21 16.43
CA ALA A 231 9.89 -12.80 16.71
C ALA A 231 10.00 -14.10 17.52
N SER A 232 8.88 -14.47 18.15
CA SER A 232 8.73 -15.73 18.89
C SER A 232 7.30 -16.24 18.86
N VAL A 233 7.13 -17.57 18.95
CA VAL A 233 5.84 -18.24 19.10
C VAL A 233 5.98 -19.42 20.04
N TYR A 234 4.93 -19.73 20.78
CA TYR A 234 4.87 -20.88 21.66
C TYR A 234 3.94 -21.96 21.09
N ASP A 235 4.45 -23.17 21.01
CA ASP A 235 3.65 -24.36 20.76
C ASP A 235 3.28 -25.02 22.10
N PRO A 236 1.99 -24.98 22.50
CA PRO A 236 1.56 -25.59 23.75
C PRO A 236 1.60 -27.13 23.71
N SER A 237 1.58 -27.74 22.52
CA SER A 237 1.54 -29.20 22.39
C SER A 237 2.90 -29.86 22.66
N SER A 238 3.98 -29.25 22.16
CA SER A 238 5.35 -29.69 22.42
C SER A 238 6.01 -28.94 23.58
N HIS A 239 5.33 -27.94 24.16
CA HIS A 239 5.91 -26.99 25.12
C HIS A 239 7.20 -26.33 24.60
N THR A 240 7.27 -26.05 23.31
CA THR A 240 8.46 -25.43 22.68
C THR A 240 8.19 -23.97 22.33
N VAL A 241 9.13 -23.09 22.64
CA VAL A 241 9.19 -21.75 22.07
C VAL A 241 10.09 -21.78 20.85
N PHE A 242 9.59 -21.33 19.71
CA PHE A 242 10.40 -21.01 18.56
C PHE A 242 10.68 -19.52 18.55
N ALA A 243 11.93 -19.15 18.31
CA ALA A 243 12.36 -17.76 18.32
C ALA A 243 13.34 -17.51 17.17
N VAL A 244 13.34 -16.30 16.62
CA VAL A 244 14.19 -15.94 15.49
C VAL A 244 14.92 -14.63 15.73
N SER A 245 16.21 -14.61 15.41
CA SER A 245 17.09 -13.45 15.46
C SER A 245 17.69 -13.17 14.09
N TYR A 246 18.04 -11.91 13.81
CA TYR A 246 18.73 -11.52 12.58
C TYR A 246 19.97 -10.67 12.84
N GLY A 247 20.72 -10.31 11.80
CA GLY A 247 22.01 -9.64 11.93
C GLY A 247 23.17 -10.61 12.18
N GLY A 248 24.28 -10.38 11.48
CA GLY A 248 25.32 -11.41 11.36
C GLY A 248 24.72 -12.65 10.69
N PRO A 249 25.01 -13.88 11.19
CA PRO A 249 24.43 -15.10 10.62
C PRO A 249 22.90 -15.22 10.75
N GLY A 250 22.31 -14.66 11.81
CA GLY A 250 20.91 -14.89 12.21
C GLY A 250 20.60 -16.36 12.54
N TYR A 251 19.67 -16.61 13.44
CA TYR A 251 19.36 -17.99 13.86
C TYR A 251 17.88 -18.20 14.14
N LEU A 252 17.43 -19.42 13.82
CA LEU A 252 16.16 -19.97 14.29
C LEU A 252 16.43 -20.90 15.48
N TYR A 253 15.81 -20.63 16.61
CA TYR A 253 15.97 -21.38 17.86
C TYR A 253 14.71 -22.17 18.20
N ALA A 254 14.91 -23.27 18.94
CA ALA A 254 13.87 -23.92 19.73
C ALA A 254 14.31 -23.94 21.20
N VAL A 255 13.37 -23.60 22.09
CA VAL A 255 13.56 -23.60 23.54
C VAL A 255 12.49 -24.48 24.16
N ASP A 256 12.90 -25.54 24.86
CA ASP A 256 11.99 -26.34 25.66
C ASP A 256 11.55 -25.51 26.87
N ALA A 257 10.25 -25.19 26.94
CA ALA A 257 9.70 -24.34 27.99
C ALA A 257 9.64 -25.03 29.37
N LEU A 258 9.73 -26.36 29.43
CA LEU A 258 9.74 -27.12 30.67
C LEU A 258 11.14 -27.21 31.26
N THR A 259 12.16 -27.45 30.42
CA THR A 259 13.54 -27.67 30.87
C THR A 259 14.43 -26.43 30.74
N GLY A 260 14.04 -25.47 29.90
CA GLY A 260 14.87 -24.31 29.53
C GLY A 260 15.99 -24.65 28.56
N ALA A 261 16.00 -25.85 27.96
CA ALA A 261 17.04 -26.27 27.04
C ALA A 261 16.89 -25.56 25.68
N TRP A 262 17.97 -24.90 25.26
CA TRP A 262 18.06 -24.24 23.94
C TRP A 262 18.69 -25.15 22.90
N ARG A 263 18.25 -25.01 21.65
CA ARG A 263 18.94 -25.53 20.47
C ARG A 263 18.77 -24.61 19.27
N VAL A 264 19.77 -24.60 18.40
CA VAL A 264 19.68 -23.97 17.08
C VAL A 264 19.03 -24.98 16.11
N ILE A 265 17.99 -24.53 15.40
CA ILE A 265 17.37 -25.28 14.30
C ILE A 265 18.14 -25.02 13.01
N ALA A 266 18.41 -23.75 12.72
CA ALA A 266 19.08 -23.33 11.50
C ALA A 266 19.81 -22.00 11.67
N GLU A 267 20.88 -21.84 10.90
CA GLU A 267 21.52 -20.55 10.61
C GLU A 267 20.84 -19.92 9.39
N LEU A 268 20.53 -18.62 9.46
CA LEU A 268 19.68 -17.97 8.48
C LEU A 268 20.45 -17.40 7.28
N ASN A 269 21.76 -17.24 7.39
CA ASN A 269 22.68 -16.81 6.33
C ASN A 269 22.20 -15.50 5.67
N ASP A 270 22.25 -14.40 6.42
CA ASP A 270 21.82 -13.05 5.98
C ASP A 270 20.32 -12.94 5.60
N TYR A 271 19.49 -13.88 6.05
CA TYR A 271 18.04 -13.76 5.95
C TYR A 271 17.50 -13.07 7.19
N ASP A 272 17.09 -11.81 7.01
CA ASP A 272 16.41 -11.04 8.03
C ASP A 272 14.94 -11.46 8.07
N ALA A 273 14.55 -12.19 9.12
CA ALA A 273 13.17 -12.56 9.37
C ALA A 273 12.46 -11.46 10.16
N SER A 274 11.19 -11.16 9.84
CA SER A 274 10.38 -10.19 10.57
C SER A 274 9.31 -10.84 11.44
N ALA A 275 8.68 -11.90 10.97
CA ALA A 275 7.65 -12.61 11.71
C ALA A 275 7.77 -14.13 11.53
N LEU A 276 7.08 -14.86 12.41
CA LEU A 276 7.13 -16.31 12.40
C LEU A 276 5.81 -16.95 12.84
N LEU A 277 5.58 -18.16 12.32
CA LEU A 277 4.47 -19.04 12.65
C LEU A 277 5.02 -20.45 12.85
N PHE A 278 4.53 -21.16 13.86
CA PHE A 278 4.69 -22.61 13.93
C PHE A 278 3.40 -23.29 13.49
N ASP A 279 3.50 -24.19 12.53
CA ASP A 279 2.37 -25.02 12.10
C ASP A 279 2.44 -26.41 12.74
N PRO A 280 1.57 -26.74 13.72
CA PRO A 280 1.60 -28.03 14.38
C PRO A 280 1.20 -29.20 13.47
N ALA A 281 0.46 -28.93 12.38
CA ALA A 281 0.03 -29.98 11.46
C ALA A 281 1.20 -30.56 10.66
N THR A 282 2.15 -29.72 10.26
CA THR A 282 3.35 -30.12 9.50
C THR A 282 4.61 -30.18 10.36
N GLY A 283 4.60 -29.60 11.56
CA GLY A 283 5.77 -29.42 12.41
C GLY A 283 6.76 -28.40 11.86
N GLN A 284 6.35 -27.55 10.92
CA GLN A 284 7.22 -26.56 10.29
C GLN A 284 7.16 -25.21 11.01
N VAL A 285 8.30 -24.51 11.02
CA VAL A 285 8.37 -23.09 11.38
C VAL A 285 8.43 -22.28 10.09
N ILE A 286 7.44 -21.41 9.88
CA ILE A 286 7.35 -20.51 8.74
C ILE A 286 7.86 -19.14 9.16
N LEU A 287 8.82 -18.61 8.41
CA LEU A 287 9.36 -17.27 8.56
C LEU A 287 8.98 -16.42 7.36
N THR A 288 8.71 -15.14 7.60
CA THR A 288 8.57 -14.12 6.56
C THR A 288 9.72 -13.13 6.64
N GLY A 289 10.16 -12.63 5.48
CA GLY A 289 11.30 -11.74 5.40
C GLY A 289 11.00 -10.36 5.97
N ALA A 290 12.06 -9.61 6.27
CA ALA A 290 11.99 -8.24 6.74
C ALA A 290 12.32 -7.24 5.61
N PHE A 291 12.11 -5.96 5.93
CA PHE A 291 12.59 -4.82 5.15
C PHE A 291 12.13 -4.83 3.68
N SER A 292 13.10 -4.87 2.75
CA SER A 292 12.85 -4.83 1.31
C SER A 292 12.47 -6.19 0.71
N ARG A 293 12.35 -7.25 1.52
CA ARG A 293 12.01 -8.61 1.08
C ARG A 293 10.90 -9.26 1.91
N PRO A 294 9.76 -8.58 2.16
CA PRO A 294 8.71 -9.12 3.01
C PRO A 294 8.09 -10.43 2.48
N GLY A 295 8.15 -10.64 1.16
CA GLY A 295 7.69 -11.86 0.50
C GLY A 295 8.74 -12.98 0.30
N ASP A 296 9.96 -12.88 0.88
CA ASP A 296 10.84 -14.05 1.04
C ASP A 296 10.30 -14.87 2.20
N ILE A 297 9.64 -16.00 1.88
CA ILE A 297 8.98 -16.87 2.85
C ILE A 297 9.78 -18.16 2.93
N ARG A 298 10.17 -18.57 4.14
CA ARG A 298 10.94 -19.79 4.38
C ARG A 298 10.25 -20.70 5.36
N ALA A 299 10.10 -21.97 5.00
CA ALA A 299 9.58 -23.01 5.88
C ALA A 299 10.71 -23.93 6.30
N PHE A 300 10.95 -24.03 7.60
CA PHE A 300 11.95 -24.88 8.21
C PHE A 300 11.29 -26.06 8.90
N THR A 301 11.80 -27.27 8.66
CA THR A 301 11.54 -28.40 9.54
C THR A 301 12.37 -28.28 10.80
N GLN A 302 11.98 -28.99 11.86
CA GLN A 302 12.66 -28.91 13.16
C GLN A 302 14.10 -29.46 13.16
N ASP A 303 14.49 -30.22 12.14
CA ASP A 303 15.86 -30.70 11.89
C ASP A 303 16.68 -29.76 10.98
N GLY A 304 16.09 -28.63 10.56
CA GLY A 304 16.78 -27.56 9.84
C GLY A 304 16.69 -27.63 8.31
N ALA A 305 15.99 -28.61 7.73
CA ALA A 305 15.72 -28.61 6.29
C ALA A 305 14.79 -27.44 5.92
N MET A 306 15.05 -26.81 4.77
CA MET A 306 14.40 -25.55 4.40
C MET A 306 13.80 -25.63 2.99
N THR A 307 12.62 -25.02 2.85
CA THR A 307 12.04 -24.65 1.56
C THR A 307 11.75 -23.15 1.54
N SER A 308 11.85 -22.52 0.36
CA SER A 308 11.66 -21.08 0.20
C SER A 308 10.74 -20.78 -0.97
N THR A 309 9.93 -19.75 -0.81
CA THR A 309 9.12 -19.11 -1.85
C THR A 309 9.41 -17.62 -1.81
N PHE A 310 9.67 -17.02 -2.96
CA PHE A 310 9.84 -15.58 -3.07
C PHE A 310 8.72 -14.98 -3.90
N VAL A 311 7.99 -14.03 -3.31
CA VAL A 311 7.07 -13.15 -4.00
C VAL A 311 7.61 -11.72 -3.90
N PRO A 312 7.85 -11.01 -5.02
CA PRO A 312 8.29 -9.63 -4.96
C PRO A 312 7.19 -8.74 -4.34
N THR A 313 7.55 -7.63 -3.71
CA THR A 313 6.60 -6.71 -3.07
C THR A 313 5.45 -6.29 -4.00
N ILE A 314 5.77 -5.97 -5.26
CA ILE A 314 4.77 -5.61 -6.30
C ILE A 314 3.86 -6.78 -6.72
N GLY A 315 4.19 -8.01 -6.31
CA GLY A 315 3.37 -9.20 -6.51
C GLY A 315 2.25 -9.34 -5.48
N PHE A 316 2.23 -8.50 -4.43
CA PHE A 316 1.14 -8.40 -3.47
C PHE A 316 0.24 -7.21 -3.82
N PRO A 317 -1.01 -7.42 -4.27
CA PRO A 317 -1.91 -6.34 -4.62
C PRO A 317 -2.11 -5.37 -3.46
N GLY A 318 -1.74 -4.10 -3.65
CA GLY A 318 -1.92 -3.06 -2.64
C GLY A 318 -0.91 -3.06 -1.49
N LEU A 319 0.13 -3.90 -1.47
CA LEU A 319 1.14 -3.86 -0.42
C LEU A 319 1.95 -2.57 -0.45
N THR A 320 2.30 -2.09 -1.65
CA THR A 320 3.03 -0.83 -1.82
C THR A 320 2.23 0.39 -1.37
N ASP A 321 0.91 0.27 -1.25
CA ASP A 321 0.05 1.38 -0.82
C ASP A 321 0.16 1.65 0.69
N LEU A 322 0.76 0.73 1.46
CA LEU A 322 0.89 0.84 2.91
C LEU A 322 2.13 1.63 3.38
N PHE A 323 3.01 2.04 2.46
CA PHE A 323 4.27 2.71 2.78
C PHE A 323 4.83 3.50 1.59
N ASP A 324 5.88 4.29 1.83
CA ASP A 324 6.58 5.01 0.75
C ASP A 324 7.49 4.06 -0.05
N TYR A 325 6.91 3.41 -1.06
CA TYR A 325 7.59 2.41 -1.87
C TYR A 325 8.76 3.01 -2.68
N GLY A 326 9.97 2.58 -2.34
CA GLY A 326 11.22 3.01 -2.97
C GLY A 326 12.11 3.83 -2.05
N ASN A 327 11.52 4.45 -1.02
CA ASN A 327 12.24 5.24 -0.01
C ASN A 327 12.24 4.55 1.37
N GLU A 328 11.15 3.84 1.70
CA GLU A 328 10.98 3.15 2.97
C GLU A 328 10.98 1.62 2.84
N HIS A 329 11.15 0.96 3.99
CA HIS A 329 10.95 -0.47 4.10
C HIS A 329 9.46 -0.80 4.22
N GLY A 330 9.00 -1.82 3.49
CA GLY A 330 7.62 -2.25 3.56
C GLY A 330 7.28 -2.87 4.91
N PRO A 331 5.98 -2.89 5.28
CA PRO A 331 5.55 -3.55 6.51
C PRO A 331 5.83 -5.06 6.43
N PRO A 332 6.09 -5.70 7.58
CA PRO A 332 6.30 -7.14 7.62
C PRO A 332 5.02 -7.88 7.24
N LEU A 333 5.17 -9.05 6.60
CA LEU A 333 4.06 -9.99 6.45
C LEU A 333 3.95 -10.82 7.72
N VAL A 334 2.84 -10.72 8.44
CA VAL A 334 2.59 -11.53 9.64
C VAL A 334 1.88 -12.83 9.23
N PRO A 335 2.50 -14.00 9.40
CA PRO A 335 1.87 -15.28 9.09
C PRO A 335 0.90 -15.71 10.19
N HIS A 336 -0.30 -16.14 9.80
CA HIS A 336 -1.37 -16.52 10.72
C HIS A 336 -1.67 -18.02 10.72
N LEU A 337 -1.72 -18.62 9.53
CA LEU A 337 -2.19 -20.00 9.37
C LEU A 337 -1.66 -20.62 8.08
N LEU A 338 -1.21 -21.87 8.12
CA LEU A 338 -0.79 -22.64 6.95
C LEU A 338 -1.68 -23.86 6.77
N ARG A 339 -2.40 -23.98 5.66
CA ARG A 339 -3.22 -25.17 5.35
C ARG A 339 -3.14 -25.53 3.89
N ASP A 340 -2.93 -26.82 3.61
CA ASP A 340 -2.84 -27.38 2.25
C ASP A 340 -1.90 -26.60 1.31
N GLY A 341 -0.79 -26.07 1.84
CA GLY A 341 0.20 -25.29 1.10
C GLY A 341 -0.15 -23.82 0.89
N TRP A 342 -1.27 -23.34 1.44
CA TRP A 342 -1.65 -21.93 1.47
C TRP A 342 -1.33 -21.31 2.83
N LEU A 343 -0.52 -20.25 2.81
CA LEU A 343 -0.18 -19.45 3.96
C LEU A 343 -1.06 -18.19 3.98
N LEU A 344 -1.81 -18.00 5.06
CA LEU A 344 -2.51 -16.76 5.34
C LEU A 344 -1.54 -15.76 5.99
N VAL A 345 -1.43 -14.56 5.40
CA VAL A 345 -0.55 -13.49 5.89
C VAL A 345 -1.26 -12.15 5.87
N SER A 346 -0.90 -11.25 6.79
CA SER A 346 -1.38 -9.87 6.76
C SER A 346 -0.24 -8.85 6.75
N ALA A 347 -0.54 -7.66 6.25
CA ALA A 347 0.29 -6.47 6.35
C ALA A 347 -0.56 -5.29 6.83
N SER A 348 0.02 -4.39 7.61
CA SER A 348 -0.63 -3.17 8.09
C SER A 348 0.28 -1.97 7.85
N GLY A 349 -0.32 -0.83 7.55
CA GLY A 349 0.38 0.45 7.47
C GLY A 349 0.93 0.90 8.84
N PRO A 350 1.78 1.93 8.87
CA PRO A 350 2.42 2.42 10.09
C PRO A 350 1.45 3.05 11.13
N SER A 351 0.17 3.23 10.78
CA SER A 351 -0.90 3.74 11.64
C SER A 351 -1.61 2.62 12.43
N GLY A 352 -1.17 2.34 13.66
CA GLY A 352 -1.98 1.63 14.69
C GLY A 352 -1.69 0.13 14.92
N PRO A 353 -2.15 -0.45 16.05
CA PRO A 353 -1.74 -1.77 16.53
C PRO A 353 -2.20 -2.92 15.62
N ALA A 354 -1.50 -4.06 15.70
CA ALA A 354 -1.77 -5.26 14.92
C ALA A 354 -3.23 -5.74 15.06
N TYR A 355 -4.04 -5.51 14.01
CA TYR A 355 -5.41 -6.04 13.80
C TYR A 355 -6.51 -5.55 14.78
N PRO A 356 -7.78 -5.47 14.34
CA PRO A 356 -8.37 -4.59 13.33
C PRO A 356 -9.25 -3.53 14.03
N ASP A 357 -8.75 -2.32 14.27
CA ASP A 357 -9.63 -1.21 14.72
C ASP A 357 -9.09 0.20 14.41
N ALA A 358 -7.95 0.32 13.72
CA ALA A 358 -7.47 1.56 13.12
C ALA A 358 -6.34 1.25 12.14
N GLY A 359 -6.42 1.74 10.90
CA GLY A 359 -5.31 1.73 9.95
C GLY A 359 -5.52 0.87 8.70
N ALA A 360 -4.88 1.28 7.61
CA ALA A 360 -4.84 0.54 6.35
C ALA A 360 -4.23 -0.84 6.54
N PHE A 361 -4.90 -1.88 6.03
CA PHE A 361 -4.43 -3.26 6.11
C PHE A 361 -4.64 -4.04 4.82
N ARG A 362 -3.93 -5.15 4.70
CA ARG A 362 -4.08 -6.13 3.63
C ARG A 362 -4.04 -7.55 4.20
N LEU A 363 -4.94 -8.40 3.75
CA LEU A 363 -4.97 -9.84 4.08
C LEU A 363 -4.80 -10.66 2.81
N TYR A 364 -3.86 -11.58 2.81
CA TYR A 364 -3.52 -12.41 1.65
C TYR A 364 -3.51 -13.89 1.97
N ALA A 365 -3.82 -14.72 0.97
CA ALA A 365 -3.40 -16.12 0.92
C ALA A 365 -2.26 -16.28 -0.10
N VAL A 366 -1.18 -16.94 0.30
CA VAL A 366 0.01 -17.19 -0.52
C VAL A 366 0.20 -18.69 -0.70
N ALA A 367 0.25 -19.18 -1.94
CA ALA A 367 0.56 -20.57 -2.21
C ALA A 367 2.07 -20.80 -2.17
N LEU A 368 2.56 -21.54 -1.17
CA LEU A 368 4.00 -21.77 -0.92
C LEU A 368 4.70 -22.66 -1.97
N ARG A 369 4.02 -23.09 -3.02
CA ARG A 369 4.64 -23.83 -4.14
C ARG A 369 4.78 -22.99 -5.40
N SER A 370 3.80 -22.14 -5.68
CA SER A 370 3.73 -21.34 -6.90
C SER A 370 4.11 -19.87 -6.68
N GLY A 371 4.03 -19.37 -5.44
CA GLY A 371 4.08 -17.94 -5.15
C GLY A 371 2.82 -17.19 -5.58
N GLU A 372 1.72 -17.88 -5.89
CA GLU A 372 0.44 -17.24 -6.18
C GLU A 372 -0.06 -16.49 -4.95
N VAL A 373 -0.49 -15.24 -5.15
CA VAL A 373 -1.05 -14.38 -4.11
C VAL A 373 -2.50 -14.06 -4.42
N LYS A 374 -3.37 -14.24 -3.43
CA LYS A 374 -4.77 -13.83 -3.45
C LYS A 374 -5.01 -12.76 -2.39
N LEU A 375 -5.46 -11.57 -2.78
CA LEU A 375 -5.95 -10.56 -1.85
C LEU A 375 -7.34 -10.96 -1.37
N LEU A 376 -7.54 -11.04 -0.05
CA LEU A 376 -8.78 -11.56 0.55
C LEU A 376 -9.61 -10.46 1.21
N ALA A 377 -8.94 -9.47 1.80
CA ALA A 377 -9.54 -8.31 2.41
C ALA A 377 -8.53 -7.16 2.44
N TYR A 378 -9.04 -5.93 2.43
CA TYR A 378 -8.25 -4.72 2.60
C TYR A 378 -9.10 -3.63 3.23
N GLU A 379 -8.42 -2.65 3.83
CA GLU A 379 -8.98 -1.36 4.23
C GLU A 379 -8.01 -0.27 3.77
N ASN A 380 -8.54 0.84 3.29
CA ASN A 380 -7.76 2.04 2.98
C ASN A 380 -7.98 3.05 4.13
N ASP A 381 -6.97 3.85 4.46
CA ASP A 381 -7.00 4.79 5.60
C ASP A 381 -8.11 5.86 5.50
#